data_AF-A0A3N6FHI9-F1
#
_entry.id   AF-A0A3N6FHI9-F1
#
_cell.length_a   1.000
_cell.length_b   1.000
_cell.length_c   1.000
_cell.angle_alpha   90.00
_cell.angle_beta   90.00
_cell.angle_gamma   90.00
#
_symmetry.space_group_name_H-M   'P 1'
#
loop_
_entity.id
_entity.type
_entity.pdbx_description
1 polymer ?
#
loop_
_entity_poly.entity_id
_entity_poly.type
_entity_poly.pdbx_seq_one_letter_code
_entity_poly.pdbx_strand_id
1 'polypeptide(L)' 'MAGGLLYSAGAVVYAIQRPDPSPRWFGFHEVFHSLTVAAFTAHYIAILLAAY' A
#
# COMPACT_ATOMS: atom_id res chain seq x y z
N MET A 1 -3.74 -5.61 -11.74
CA MET A 1 -2.32 -5.90 -11.45
C MET A 1 -1.69 -4.87 -10.51
N ALA A 2 -1.71 -3.57 -10.82
CA ALA A 2 -1.07 -2.53 -10.00
C ALA A 2 -1.44 -2.57 -8.49
N GLY A 3 -2.74 -2.66 -8.15
CA GLY A 3 -3.17 -2.73 -6.75
C GLY A 3 -2.60 -3.94 -5.99
N GLY A 4 -2.55 -5.12 -6.62
CA GLY A 4 -1.97 -6.32 -6.01
C GLY A 4 -0.47 -6.20 -5.75
N LEU A 5 0.27 -5.54 -6.65
CA LEU A 5 1.70 -5.26 -6.46
C LEU A 5 1.94 -4.31 -5.29
N LEU A 6 1.15 -3.22 -5.20
CA LEU A 6 1.24 -2.27 -4.09
C LEU A 6 0.94 -2.94 -2.74
N TYR A 7 -0.13 -3.74 -2.68
CA TYR A 7 -0.48 -4.48 -1.46
C TYR A 7 0.62 -5.48 -1.06
N SER A 8 1.17 -6.21 -2.02
CA SER A 8 2.25 -7.18 -1.76
C SER A 8 3.54 -6.50 -1.31
N ALA A 9 3.90 -5.36 -1.92
CA ALA A 9 5.04 -4.56 -1.47
C ALA A 9 4.84 -4.06 -0.03
N GLY A 10 3.63 -3.62 0.32
CA GLY A 10 3.28 -3.26 1.69
C GLY A 10 3.43 -4.44 2.66
N ALA A 11 2.97 -5.63 2.28
CA ALA A 11 3.11 -6.83 3.09
C ALA A 11 4.58 -7.19 3.35
N VAL A 12 5.45 -7.04 2.33
CA VAL A 12 6.90 -7.21 2.49
C VAL A 12 7.45 -6.19 3.48
N VAL A 13 7.12 -4.90 3.34
CA VAL A 13 7.52 -3.83 4.28
C VAL A 13 7.12 -4.16 5.71
N TYR A 14 5.88 -4.62 5.92
CA TYR A 14 5.38 -4.98 7.24
C TYR A 14 6.12 -6.19 7.82
N ALA A 15 6.40 -7.22 7.01
CA ALA A 15 7.12 -8.42 7.43
C ALA A 15 8.57 -8.13 7.84
N ILE A 16 9.27 -7.27 7.08
CA ILE A 16 10.68 -6.93 7.35
C ILE A 16 10.83 -5.76 8.34
N GLN A 17 9.72 -5.10 8.71
CA GLN A 17 9.66 -3.92 9.58
C GLN A 17 10.59 -2.77 9.13
N ARG A 18 10.75 -2.63 7.81
CA ARG A 18 11.58 -1.63 7.13
C ARG A 18 10.91 -1.23 5.80
N PRO A 19 11.11 0.00 5.30
CA PRO A 19 11.91 1.08 5.86
C PRO A 19 11.21 1.78 7.04
N ASP A 20 11.98 2.57 7.80
CA ASP A 20 11.47 3.50 8.81
C ASP A 20 11.93 4.93 8.46
N PRO A 21 11.23 5.61 7.52
CA PRO A 21 11.65 6.92 7.01
C PRO A 21 11.75 8.00 8.10
N SER A 22 10.88 7.94 9.11
CA SER A 22 10.89 8.83 10.25
C SER A 22 10.47 8.06 11.51
N PRO A 23 11.41 7.60 12.34
CA PRO A 23 11.12 6.80 13.53
C PRO A 23 10.16 7.45 14.54
N ARG A 24 9.95 8.77 14.43
CA ARG A 24 9.03 9.51 15.30
C ARG A 24 7.62 9.66 14.73
N TRP A 25 7.44 9.63 13.41
CA TRP A 25 6.20 10.07 12.77
C TRP A 25 5.68 9.14 11.66
N PHE A 26 6.58 8.41 11.00
CA PHE A 26 6.25 7.66 9.81
C PHE A 26 7.23 6.50 9.63
N GLY A 27 6.90 5.36 10.22
CA GLY A 27 7.68 4.14 10.16
C GLY A 27 7.11 3.11 9.20
N PHE A 28 7.58 1.86 9.36
CA PHE A 28 7.21 0.77 8.45
C PHE A 28 5.70 0.49 8.44
N HIS A 29 5.03 0.72 9.56
CA HIS A 29 3.58 0.51 9.68
C HIS A 29 2.80 1.53 8.83
N GLU A 30 3.20 2.79 8.87
CA GLU A 30 2.61 3.86 8.07
C GLU A 30 2.94 3.70 6.58
N VAL A 31 4.14 3.21 6.24
CA VAL A 31 4.49 2.83 4.86
C VAL A 31 3.57 1.71 4.36
N PHE A 32 3.35 0.65 5.15
CA PHE A 32 2.41 -0.42 4.82
C PHE A 32 0.98 0.10 4.59
N HIS A 33 0.48 0.94 5.49
CA HIS A 33 -0.85 1.53 5.36
C HIS A 33 -0.97 2.40 4.10
N SER A 34 0.05 3.21 3.80
CA SER A 34 0.06 4.07 2.61
C SER A 34 0.00 3.25 1.32
N LEU A 35 0.78 2.16 1.23
CA LEU A 35 0.74 1.24 0.10
C LEU A 35 -0.60 0.52 -0.01
N THR A 36 -1.23 0.17 1.12
CA THR A 36 -2.56 -0.44 1.15
C THR A 36 -3.64 0.53 0.66
N VAL A 37 -3.58 1.81 1.06
CA VAL A 37 -4.50 2.86 0.56
C VAL A 37 -4.32 3.09 -0.94
N ALA A 38 -3.08 3.11 -1.42
CA ALA A 38 -2.80 3.22 -2.86
C ALA A 38 -3.31 1.99 -3.63
N ALA A 39 -3.13 0.79 -3.07
CA ALA A 39 -3.65 -0.45 -3.64
C ALA A 39 -5.18 -0.45 -3.75
N PHE A 40 -5.87 -0.05 -2.67
CA PHE A 40 -7.32 0.10 -2.64
C PHE A 40 -7.78 1.11 -3.69
N THR A 41 -7.16 2.29 -3.75
CA THR A 41 -7.52 3.33 -4.73
C THR A 41 -7.39 2.83 -6.16
N ALA A 42 -6.29 2.13 -6.49
CA ALA A 42 -6.11 1.54 -7.81
C ALA A 42 -7.17 0.49 -8.15
N HIS A 43 -7.55 -0.35 -7.17
CA HIS A 43 -8.60 -1.35 -7.35
C HIS A 43 -9.98 -0.71 -7.50
N TYR A 44 -10.29 0.30 -6.69
CA TYR A 44 -11.54 1.05 -6.74
C TYR A 44 -11.72 1.74 -8.09
N ILE A 45 -10.68 2.42 -8.61
CA ILE A 45 -10.72 3.02 -9.95
C ILE A 45 -10.96 1.96 -11.02
N ALA A 46 -10.30 0.80 -10.94
CA ALA A 46 -10.52 -0.29 -11.88
C ALA A 46 -11.97 -0.79 -11.86
N ILE A 47 -12.58 -0.89 -10.68
CA ILE A 47 -14.01 -1.22 -10.54
C ILE A 47 -14.88 -0.12 -11.17
N LEU A 48 -14.62 1.15 -10.87
CA LEU A 48 -15.40 2.25 -11.44
C LEU A 48 -15.36 2.25 -12.97
N LEU A 49 -14.20 2.00 -13.57
CA LEU A 49 -14.05 1.91 -15.02
C LEU A 49 -14.71 0.66 -15.62
N ALA A 50 -14.76 -0.45 -14.87
CA ALA A 50 -15.40 -1.68 -15.33
C ALA A 50 -16.92 -1.68 -15.15
N ALA A 51 -17.43 -0.87 -14.22
CA ALA A 51 -18.85 -0.77 -13.88
C ALA A 51 -19.57 0.40 -14.56
N TYR A 52 -18.84 1.23 -15.30
CA TYR A 52 -19.37 2.28 -16.18
C TYR A 52 -19.44 1.76 -17.62
#